data_AF-A0ABD4TBR7-F1
#
_entry.id   AF-A0ABD4TBR7-F1
#
_cell.length_a   1.000
_cell.length_b   1.000
_cell.length_c   1.000
_cell.angle_alpha   90.00
_cell.angle_beta   90.00
_cell.angle_gamma   90.00
#
_symmetry.space_group_name_H-M   'P 1'
#
loop_
_entity.id
_entity.type
_entity.pdbx_description
1 polymer ?
#
loop_
_entity_poly.entity_id
_entity_poly.type
_entity_poly.pdbx_seq_one_letter_code
_entity_poly.pdbx_strand_id
1 'polypeptide(L)'
;MKYFDKILIANRGEIAIRVMRACRELGIDTVAIYSEPDSNALHVKYADEAFCVGEAHPSRSYLNKERICDVARKTGAEAIHPGYGFLAENAGFAKLVEDEGLTFIGPSWKTIEALGSKIGSKRMMREAGVPVLPGTPEGVTSVDAAKKVAAEIGYPVIVKASAGGGGIGMHIAENEGELEEAIDKGRRIAQSAFGDPTIFVEKYLTKPRHIEIQVLADAKGHTVHLYDRECSIQRRHQKLLEEAPCPIMTPALREQMTASAVAAAKAANYKNAGTVEFLYANGNYYFMEVNTRLQVEHTITEFITGVDIVKQQIAVAAGEDLAMDQDDIRIRGHAIECRINAEDPLNNFAADPGKIVRYRSPGGPGIRVDSGIHMGYTIPAHYDSMISKLCAWGSNREEAIQRMRRAIYEYVILGVKTTLPLHYAIMHNAHFIAGDTHTHFLQEEHIATSLRRYLHEEEARMQTLADSLRQGKHVAAITAAVDVYIRKNSK
;
A
#
# COMPACT_ATOMS: atom_id res chain seq x y z
N MET A 1 16.95 -17.40 17.89
CA MET A 1 17.57 -17.77 16.60
C MET A 1 17.76 -16.48 15.84
N LYS A 2 18.96 -16.22 15.30
CA LYS A 2 19.26 -15.01 14.53
C LYS A 2 19.37 -15.45 13.06
N TYR A 3 18.44 -14.99 12.20
CA TYR A 3 18.36 -15.42 10.80
C TYR A 3 19.45 -14.80 9.92
N PHE A 4 19.70 -13.50 10.16
CA PHE A 4 20.73 -12.70 9.52
C PHE A 4 21.42 -11.88 10.60
N ASP A 5 22.69 -11.55 10.40
CA ASP A 5 23.40 -10.61 11.24
C ASP A 5 22.95 -9.17 11.01
N LYS A 6 22.78 -8.80 9.74
CA LYS A 6 22.45 -7.44 9.32
C LYS A 6 21.64 -7.40 8.02
N ILE A 7 20.59 -6.58 8.01
CA ILE A 7 19.71 -6.38 6.85
C ILE A 7 19.73 -4.91 6.43
N LEU A 8 19.86 -4.64 5.13
CA LEU A 8 19.65 -3.32 4.56
C LEU A 8 18.19 -3.17 4.12
N ILE A 9 17.56 -2.05 4.47
CA ILE A 9 16.19 -1.74 4.08
C ILE A 9 16.23 -0.76 2.92
N ALA A 10 15.97 -1.25 1.71
CA ALA A 10 16.00 -0.47 0.47
C ALA A 10 14.68 0.30 0.25
N ASN A 11 14.25 1.04 1.28
CA ASN A 11 13.02 1.81 1.28
C ASN A 11 13.11 2.98 2.29
N ARG A 12 12.01 3.73 2.46
CA ARG A 12 11.90 4.90 3.33
C ARG A 12 10.61 4.90 4.15
N GLY A 13 10.47 5.87 5.05
CA GLY A 13 9.20 6.16 5.70
C GLY A 13 8.70 5.04 6.60
N GLU A 14 7.39 4.83 6.64
CA GLU A 14 6.76 3.89 7.59
C GLU A 14 7.22 2.45 7.38
N ILE A 15 7.29 2.00 6.13
CA ILE A 15 7.66 0.61 5.83
C ILE A 15 9.09 0.29 6.22
N ALA A 16 9.99 1.26 6.08
CA ALA A 16 11.36 1.07 6.53
C ALA A 16 11.40 0.83 8.05
N ILE A 17 10.63 1.61 8.82
CA ILE A 17 10.51 1.43 10.27
C ILE A 17 9.82 0.11 10.61
N ARG A 18 8.76 -0.27 9.89
CA ARG A 18 8.04 -1.55 10.08
C ARG A 18 8.98 -2.75 9.94
N VAL A 19 9.85 -2.74 8.92
CA VAL A 19 10.85 -3.79 8.71
C VAL A 19 11.91 -3.76 9.80
N MET A 20 12.47 -2.59 10.11
CA MET A 20 13.49 -2.48 11.16
C MET A 20 12.97 -2.86 12.56
N ARG A 21 11.68 -2.66 12.84
CA ARG A 21 11.04 -3.19 14.07
C ARG A 21 11.07 -4.71 14.10
N ALA A 22 10.70 -5.39 13.02
CA ALA A 22 10.81 -6.84 12.92
C ALA A 22 12.25 -7.33 13.09
N CYS A 23 13.21 -6.69 12.42
CA CYS A 23 14.63 -6.99 12.57
C CYS A 23 15.08 -6.86 14.02
N ARG A 24 14.75 -5.74 14.69
CA ARG A 24 15.15 -5.48 16.09
C ARG A 24 14.59 -6.52 17.05
N GLU A 25 13.34 -6.94 16.87
CA GLU A 25 12.72 -8.01 17.68
C GLU A 25 13.36 -9.39 17.42
N LEU A 26 13.92 -9.61 16.23
CA LEU A 26 14.69 -10.79 15.87
C LEU A 26 16.18 -10.68 16.23
N GLY A 27 16.60 -9.55 16.82
CA GLY A 27 17.99 -9.27 17.18
C GLY A 27 18.92 -9.02 15.98
N ILE A 28 18.40 -8.58 14.84
CA ILE A 28 19.10 -8.33 13.58
C ILE A 28 19.43 -6.84 13.43
N ASP A 29 20.68 -6.51 13.07
CA ASP A 29 21.11 -5.12 12.86
C ASP A 29 20.56 -4.57 11.54
N THR A 30 20.37 -3.25 11.47
CA THR A 30 19.66 -2.60 10.37
C THR A 30 20.45 -1.46 9.74
N VAL A 31 20.42 -1.43 8.40
CA VAL A 31 20.97 -0.34 7.59
C VAL A 31 19.85 0.37 6.85
N ALA A 32 19.68 1.67 7.09
CA ALA A 32 18.79 2.52 6.31
C ALA A 32 19.53 3.20 5.15
N ILE A 33 18.83 3.40 4.04
CA ILE A 33 19.25 4.33 2.98
C ILE A 33 18.36 5.57 3.02
N TYR A 34 18.90 6.71 2.58
CA TYR A 34 18.12 7.94 2.47
C TYR A 34 18.60 8.85 1.35
N SER A 35 17.70 9.66 0.82
CA SER A 35 18.03 10.78 -0.06
C SER A 35 18.28 12.05 0.73
N GLU A 36 18.93 13.06 0.14
CA GLU A 36 19.20 14.34 0.82
C GLU A 36 17.97 14.98 1.51
N PRO A 37 16.77 15.03 0.90
CA PRO A 37 15.56 15.53 1.58
C PRO A 37 15.13 14.71 2.80
N ASP A 38 15.45 13.41 2.83
CA ASP A 38 15.11 12.50 3.92
C ASP A 38 16.19 12.40 5.00
N SER A 39 17.24 13.23 4.96
CA SER A 39 18.31 13.26 5.97
C SER A 39 17.81 13.36 7.42
N ASN A 40 16.63 13.96 7.63
CA ASN A 40 16.00 14.11 8.93
C ASN A 40 14.79 13.17 9.15
N ALA A 41 14.51 12.25 8.22
CA ALA A 41 13.38 11.33 8.32
C ALA A 41 13.51 10.38 9.51
N LEU A 42 12.38 9.89 10.02
CA LEU A 42 12.37 9.05 11.21
C LEU A 42 13.08 7.71 10.99
N HIS A 43 12.99 7.11 9.79
CA HIS A 43 13.63 5.83 9.50
C HIS A 43 15.16 5.93 9.56
N VAL A 44 15.74 7.07 9.15
CA VAL A 44 17.19 7.33 9.24
C VAL A 44 17.66 7.32 10.69
N LYS A 45 16.84 7.88 11.60
CA LYS A 45 17.17 7.97 13.03
C LYS A 45 16.89 6.68 13.80
N TYR A 46 16.08 5.79 13.22
CA TYR A 46 15.68 4.54 13.86
C TYR A 46 16.70 3.42 13.62
N ALA A 47 17.31 3.40 12.44
CA ALA A 47 18.29 2.41 12.01
C ALA A 47 19.56 2.44 12.85
N ASP A 48 20.28 1.31 12.88
CA ASP A 48 21.56 1.20 13.58
C ASP A 48 22.68 1.90 12.78
N GLU A 49 22.59 1.86 11.44
CA GLU A 49 23.43 2.64 10.52
C GLU A 49 22.56 3.25 9.40
N ALA A 50 22.97 4.41 8.85
CA ALA A 50 22.26 5.04 7.75
C ALA A 50 23.18 5.72 6.73
N PHE A 51 22.88 5.57 5.43
CA PHE A 51 23.72 6.07 4.34
C PHE A 51 22.94 6.89 3.31
N CYS A 52 23.48 8.05 2.94
CA CYS A 52 22.92 8.86 1.86
C CYS A 52 23.17 8.19 0.50
N VAL A 53 22.09 7.90 -0.24
CA VAL A 53 22.12 7.28 -1.57
C VAL A 53 21.89 8.26 -2.72
N GLY A 54 21.69 9.55 -2.43
CA GLY A 54 21.75 10.60 -3.44
C GLY A 54 20.67 11.67 -3.32
N GLU A 55 20.47 12.40 -4.41
CA GLU A 55 19.59 13.57 -4.48
C GLU A 55 18.10 13.20 -4.44
N ALA A 56 17.24 14.21 -4.39
CA ALA A 56 15.80 14.09 -4.24
C ALA A 56 15.13 13.15 -5.27
N HIS A 57 15.51 13.23 -6.55
CA HIS A 57 14.84 12.47 -7.60
C HIS A 57 15.04 10.95 -7.38
N PRO A 58 13.98 10.11 -7.39
CA PRO A 58 14.10 8.68 -7.08
C PRO A 58 15.14 7.93 -7.92
N SER A 59 15.28 8.24 -9.22
CA SER A 59 16.31 7.63 -10.08
C SER A 59 17.75 7.92 -9.66
N ARG A 60 17.97 8.98 -8.88
CA ARG A 60 19.26 9.37 -8.31
C ARG A 60 19.44 8.91 -6.86
N SER A 61 18.43 8.25 -6.27
CA SER A 61 18.43 7.78 -4.87
C SER A 61 17.78 6.40 -4.73
N TYR A 62 16.50 6.31 -4.35
CA TYR A 62 15.82 5.06 -4.00
C TYR A 62 15.61 4.07 -5.16
N LEU A 63 15.87 4.47 -6.41
CA LEU A 63 15.86 3.59 -7.59
C LEU A 63 17.27 3.34 -8.16
N ASN A 64 18.33 3.81 -7.49
CA ASN A 64 19.72 3.57 -7.91
C ASN A 64 20.21 2.21 -7.37
N LYS A 65 20.07 1.17 -8.21
CA LYS A 65 20.29 -0.23 -7.84
C LYS A 65 21.73 -0.50 -7.42
N GLU A 66 22.68 0.02 -8.19
CA GLU A 66 24.11 -0.16 -8.00
C GLU A 66 24.55 0.47 -6.68
N ARG A 67 24.13 1.70 -6.40
CA ARG A 67 24.48 2.39 -5.15
C ARG A 67 23.88 1.72 -3.92
N ILE A 68 22.69 1.14 -4.04
CA ILE A 68 22.07 0.38 -2.93
C ILE A 68 22.88 -0.88 -2.64
N CYS A 69 23.27 -1.64 -3.67
CA CYS A 69 24.11 -2.83 -3.50
C CYS A 69 25.50 -2.49 -2.96
N ASP A 70 26.10 -1.37 -3.39
CA ASP A 70 27.36 -0.85 -2.86
C ASP A 70 27.29 -0.57 -1.35
N VAL A 71 26.17 0.03 -0.88
CA VAL A 71 25.98 0.28 0.56
C VAL A 71 25.82 -1.05 1.32
N ALA A 72 25.05 -2.00 0.79
CA ALA A 72 24.89 -3.32 1.41
C ALA A 72 26.25 -4.02 1.60
N ARG A 73 27.10 -4.02 0.57
CA ARG A 73 28.45 -4.61 0.64
C ARG A 73 29.35 -3.90 1.64
N LYS A 74 29.38 -2.56 1.63
CA LYS A 74 30.23 -1.77 2.55
C LYS A 74 29.86 -1.95 4.02
N THR A 75 28.59 -2.19 4.30
CA THR A 75 28.06 -2.34 5.67
C THR A 75 28.08 -3.78 6.17
N GLY A 76 28.34 -4.75 5.27
CA GLY A 76 28.25 -6.17 5.58
C GLY A 76 26.81 -6.65 5.80
N ALA A 77 25.83 -5.99 5.17
CA ALA A 77 24.46 -6.51 5.16
C ALA A 77 24.41 -7.79 4.32
N GLU A 78 23.68 -8.81 4.80
CA GLU A 78 23.58 -10.12 4.15
C GLU A 78 22.32 -10.24 3.29
N ALA A 79 21.32 -9.40 3.57
CA ALA A 79 20.05 -9.38 2.87
C ALA A 79 19.53 -7.95 2.68
N ILE A 80 18.70 -7.79 1.65
CA ILE A 80 18.02 -6.54 1.34
C ILE A 80 16.51 -6.76 1.42
N HIS A 81 15.85 -5.99 2.29
CA HIS A 81 14.39 -5.90 2.30
C HIS A 81 13.94 -4.71 1.46
N PRO A 82 13.19 -4.91 0.36
CA PRO A 82 12.81 -3.82 -0.52
C PRO A 82 11.55 -3.07 -0.05
N GLY A 83 10.82 -3.61 0.93
CA GLY A 83 9.56 -3.03 1.40
C GLY A 83 8.48 -3.14 0.32
N TYR A 84 7.84 -2.01 -0.01
CA TYR A 84 6.90 -1.92 -1.13
C TYR A 84 7.16 -0.65 -1.97
N GLY A 85 6.68 -0.63 -3.22
CA GLY A 85 7.04 0.43 -4.16
C GLY A 85 8.53 0.40 -4.52
N PHE A 86 9.04 1.49 -5.11
CA PHE A 86 10.43 1.61 -5.57
C PHE A 86 10.90 0.38 -6.38
N LEU A 87 11.85 -0.38 -5.83
CA LEU A 87 12.47 -1.53 -6.48
C LEU A 87 11.89 -2.89 -6.03
N ALA A 88 10.84 -2.91 -5.20
CA ALA A 88 10.29 -4.14 -4.62
C ALA A 88 9.72 -5.13 -5.64
N GLU A 89 9.28 -4.65 -6.80
CA GLU A 89 8.79 -5.48 -7.91
C GLU A 89 9.70 -5.36 -9.14
N ASN A 90 10.95 -4.96 -8.94
CA ASN A 90 11.92 -4.83 -10.03
C ASN A 90 12.75 -6.11 -10.16
N ALA A 91 12.40 -6.98 -11.12
CA ALA A 91 13.12 -8.23 -11.36
C ALA A 91 14.63 -8.02 -11.57
N GLY A 92 15.03 -6.99 -12.31
CA GLY A 92 16.44 -6.67 -12.52
C GLY A 92 17.18 -6.28 -11.24
N PHE A 93 16.51 -5.65 -10.26
CA PHE A 93 17.11 -5.37 -8.96
C PHE A 93 17.22 -6.64 -8.12
N ALA A 94 16.15 -7.44 -8.02
CA ALA A 94 16.20 -8.72 -7.31
C ALA A 94 17.32 -9.63 -7.85
N LYS A 95 17.47 -9.69 -9.18
CA LYS A 95 18.56 -10.40 -9.83
C LYS A 95 19.94 -9.84 -9.48
N LEU A 96 20.10 -8.51 -9.51
CA LEU A 96 21.38 -7.87 -9.13
C LEU A 96 21.77 -8.18 -7.69
N VAL A 97 20.80 -8.15 -6.76
CA VAL A 97 21.04 -8.50 -5.35
C VAL A 97 21.54 -9.94 -5.21
N GLU A 98 20.92 -10.89 -5.91
CA GLU A 98 21.36 -12.29 -5.93
C GLU A 98 22.76 -12.46 -6.59
N ASP A 99 23.02 -11.77 -7.71
CA ASP A 99 24.30 -11.84 -8.43
C ASP A 99 25.46 -11.26 -7.59
N GLU A 100 25.18 -10.32 -6.68
CA GLU A 100 26.13 -9.76 -5.70
C GLU A 100 26.30 -10.63 -4.44
N GLY A 101 25.66 -11.80 -4.38
CA GLY A 101 25.75 -12.74 -3.27
C GLY A 101 24.93 -12.33 -2.03
N LEU A 102 23.98 -11.40 -2.19
CA LEU A 102 23.07 -10.95 -1.14
C LEU A 102 21.72 -11.66 -1.26
N THR A 103 20.98 -11.78 -0.16
CA THR A 103 19.61 -12.31 -0.19
C THR A 103 18.59 -11.22 -0.47
N PHE A 104 17.80 -11.36 -1.54
CA PHE A 104 16.60 -10.53 -1.74
C PHE A 104 15.43 -11.06 -0.90
N ILE A 105 14.92 -10.25 0.03
CA ILE A 105 13.78 -10.64 0.88
C ILE A 105 12.47 -10.40 0.12
N GLY A 106 12.10 -11.38 -0.70
CA GLY A 106 10.91 -11.38 -1.55
C GLY A 106 10.84 -12.66 -2.40
N PRO A 107 9.95 -12.70 -3.41
CA PRO A 107 9.94 -13.77 -4.40
C PRO A 107 11.20 -13.72 -5.29
N SER A 108 11.46 -14.82 -6.00
CA SER A 108 12.59 -14.89 -6.94
C SER A 108 12.46 -13.86 -8.07
N TRP A 109 13.56 -13.36 -8.62
CA TRP A 109 13.51 -12.41 -9.74
C TRP A 109 12.75 -12.96 -10.96
N LYS A 110 12.80 -14.28 -11.20
CA LYS A 110 12.03 -14.96 -12.26
C LYS A 110 10.54 -14.90 -12.01
N THR A 111 10.13 -15.09 -10.75
CA THR A 111 8.72 -14.95 -10.33
C THR A 111 8.24 -13.52 -10.51
N ILE A 112 9.05 -12.53 -10.12
CA ILE A 112 8.75 -11.10 -10.31
C ILE A 112 8.59 -10.77 -11.80
N GLU A 113 9.50 -11.25 -12.65
CA GLU A 113 9.45 -11.05 -14.09
C GLU A 113 8.20 -11.70 -14.72
N ALA A 114 7.93 -12.97 -14.38
CA ALA A 114 6.80 -13.71 -14.92
C ALA A 114 5.45 -13.07 -14.57
N LEU A 115 5.30 -12.58 -13.32
CA LEU A 115 4.08 -11.94 -12.85
C LEU A 115 3.96 -10.46 -13.24
N GLY A 116 5.06 -9.82 -13.64
CA GLY A 116 5.06 -8.44 -14.15
C GLY A 116 4.39 -8.27 -15.53
N SER A 117 4.25 -9.36 -16.30
CA SER A 117 3.52 -9.35 -17.57
C SER A 117 2.02 -9.55 -17.34
N LYS A 118 1.17 -8.57 -17.70
CA LYS A 118 -0.29 -8.72 -17.53
C LYS A 118 -0.89 -9.81 -18.41
N ILE A 119 -0.39 -9.97 -19.63
CA ILE A 119 -0.84 -11.04 -20.54
C ILE A 119 -0.30 -12.39 -20.05
N GLY A 120 1.00 -12.46 -19.73
CA GLY A 120 1.65 -13.69 -19.26
C GLY A 120 1.04 -14.21 -17.96
N SER A 121 0.87 -13.34 -16.97
CA SER A 121 0.22 -13.69 -15.69
C SER A 121 -1.21 -14.18 -15.89
N LYS A 122 -2.03 -13.52 -16.73
CA LYS A 122 -3.40 -13.98 -16.99
C LYS A 122 -3.47 -15.32 -17.71
N ARG A 123 -2.54 -15.59 -18.63
CA ARG A 123 -2.42 -16.91 -19.25
C ARG A 123 -2.13 -17.99 -18.21
N MET A 124 -1.12 -17.74 -17.36
CA MET A 124 -0.77 -18.62 -16.24
C MET A 124 -1.95 -18.85 -15.29
N MET A 125 -2.70 -17.80 -14.93
CA MET A 125 -3.87 -17.92 -14.07
C MET A 125 -4.98 -18.75 -14.70
N ARG A 126 -5.24 -18.57 -16.00
CA ARG A 126 -6.22 -19.37 -16.73
C ARG A 126 -5.84 -20.85 -16.77
N GLU A 127 -4.56 -21.15 -17.02
CA GLU A 127 -4.03 -22.52 -17.01
C GLU A 127 -4.11 -23.15 -15.61
N ALA A 128 -3.99 -22.34 -14.55
CA ALA A 128 -4.16 -22.74 -13.16
C ALA A 128 -5.63 -22.87 -12.71
N GLY A 129 -6.60 -22.63 -13.60
CA GLY A 129 -8.03 -22.66 -13.28
C GLY A 129 -8.53 -21.48 -12.46
N VAL A 130 -7.73 -20.42 -12.31
CA VAL A 130 -8.12 -19.18 -11.62
C VAL A 130 -8.97 -18.33 -12.57
N PRO A 131 -10.18 -17.89 -12.16
CA PRO A 131 -11.03 -17.06 -13.01
C PRO A 131 -10.32 -15.77 -13.44
N VAL A 132 -10.30 -15.48 -14.74
CA VAL A 132 -9.76 -14.24 -15.31
C VAL A 132 -10.86 -13.49 -16.06
N LEU A 133 -10.75 -12.16 -16.17
CA LEU A 133 -11.71 -11.39 -16.95
C LEU A 133 -11.72 -11.88 -18.41
N PRO A 134 -12.90 -12.00 -19.03
CA PRO A 134 -12.97 -12.29 -20.45
C PRO A 134 -12.42 -11.10 -21.23
N GLY A 135 -11.69 -11.39 -22.31
CA GLY A 135 -10.89 -10.40 -23.03
C GLY A 135 -10.12 -11.01 -24.20
N THR A 136 -9.17 -10.26 -24.74
CA THR A 136 -8.24 -10.74 -25.77
C THR A 136 -7.04 -11.43 -25.11
N PRO A 137 -6.95 -12.78 -25.13
CA PRO A 137 -5.95 -13.52 -24.35
C PRO A 137 -4.51 -13.29 -24.82
N GLU A 138 -4.31 -13.01 -26.11
CA GLU A 138 -2.98 -12.78 -26.72
C GLU A 138 -2.76 -11.31 -27.10
N GLY A 139 -3.57 -10.40 -26.54
CA GLY A 139 -3.58 -8.98 -26.92
C GLY A 139 -4.33 -8.70 -28.23
N VAL A 140 -4.37 -7.42 -28.61
CA VAL A 140 -5.08 -6.94 -29.81
C VAL A 140 -4.20 -7.08 -31.05
N THR A 141 -4.52 -8.06 -31.91
CA THR A 141 -3.85 -8.27 -33.20
C THR A 141 -4.36 -7.34 -34.30
N SER A 142 -5.67 -7.06 -34.33
CA SER A 142 -6.29 -6.09 -35.22
C SER A 142 -7.52 -5.44 -34.57
N VAL A 143 -7.94 -4.28 -35.07
CA VAL A 143 -9.16 -3.60 -34.60
C VAL A 143 -10.38 -4.50 -34.81
N ASP A 144 -10.51 -5.17 -35.96
CA ASP A 144 -11.62 -6.08 -36.24
C ASP A 144 -11.67 -7.28 -35.28
N ALA A 145 -10.50 -7.84 -34.91
CA ALA A 145 -10.43 -8.91 -33.93
C ALA A 145 -10.89 -8.42 -32.54
N ALA A 146 -10.48 -7.22 -32.13
CA ALA A 146 -10.94 -6.61 -30.89
C ALA A 146 -12.44 -6.32 -30.89
N LYS A 147 -13.01 -5.83 -32.01
CA LYS A 147 -14.45 -5.60 -32.16
C LYS A 147 -15.27 -6.88 -31.99
N LYS A 148 -14.82 -8.00 -32.60
CA LYS A 148 -15.47 -9.31 -32.43
C LYS A 148 -15.46 -9.77 -30.98
N VAL A 149 -14.31 -9.69 -30.31
CA VAL A 149 -14.17 -10.08 -28.90
C VAL A 149 -15.01 -9.17 -28.00
N ALA A 150 -15.01 -7.86 -28.23
CA ALA A 150 -15.83 -6.93 -27.46
C ALA A 150 -17.34 -7.17 -27.64
N ALA A 151 -17.79 -7.56 -28.84
CA ALA A 151 -19.18 -7.92 -29.10
C ALA A 151 -19.59 -9.21 -28.36
N GLU A 152 -18.70 -10.21 -28.28
CA GLU A 152 -18.94 -11.45 -27.54
C GLU A 152 -19.00 -11.23 -26.02
N ILE A 153 -18.09 -10.41 -25.49
CA ILE A 153 -18.00 -10.06 -24.06
C ILE A 153 -19.12 -9.10 -23.64
N GLY A 154 -19.59 -8.28 -24.59
CA GLY A 154 -20.51 -7.17 -24.39
C GLY A 154 -19.83 -5.92 -23.83
N TYR A 155 -20.32 -4.75 -24.23
CA TYR A 155 -19.88 -3.45 -23.71
C TYR A 155 -20.42 -3.15 -22.29
N PRO A 156 -19.80 -2.22 -21.53
CA PRO A 156 -18.52 -1.58 -21.82
C PRO A 156 -17.32 -2.53 -21.71
N VAL A 157 -16.27 -2.19 -22.44
CA VAL A 157 -14.96 -2.86 -22.41
C VAL A 157 -13.87 -1.85 -22.06
N ILE A 158 -12.71 -2.34 -21.63
CA ILE A 158 -11.55 -1.53 -21.29
C ILE A 158 -10.33 -1.97 -22.08
N VAL A 159 -9.67 -1.03 -22.73
CA VAL A 159 -8.37 -1.19 -23.38
C VAL A 159 -7.28 -0.88 -22.36
N LYS A 160 -6.32 -1.78 -22.20
CA LYS A 160 -5.19 -1.63 -21.26
C LYS A 160 -3.87 -1.93 -21.96
N ALA A 161 -2.81 -1.21 -21.57
CA ALA A 161 -1.44 -1.55 -21.93
C ALA A 161 -0.98 -2.84 -21.23
N SER A 162 -0.26 -3.70 -21.97
CA SER A 162 0.33 -4.94 -21.45
C SER A 162 1.44 -4.65 -20.44
N ALA A 163 2.36 -3.75 -20.83
CA ALA A 163 3.37 -3.18 -19.95
C ALA A 163 2.78 -1.97 -19.20
N GLY A 164 3.00 -1.89 -17.89
CA GLY A 164 2.64 -0.72 -17.06
C GLY A 164 1.71 -1.01 -15.89
N GLY A 165 1.59 -0.05 -14.97
CA GLY A 165 0.80 -0.12 -13.74
C GLY A 165 0.17 1.23 -13.36
N GLY A 166 -0.63 1.27 -12.29
CA GLY A 166 -1.17 2.52 -11.74
C GLY A 166 -2.25 3.22 -12.59
N GLY A 167 -2.90 2.49 -13.49
CA GLY A 167 -4.02 2.99 -14.29
C GLY A 167 -3.66 3.84 -15.52
N ILE A 168 -2.37 4.00 -15.81
CA ILE A 168 -1.89 4.69 -17.02
C ILE A 168 -2.20 3.84 -18.26
N GLY A 169 -2.77 4.44 -19.31
CA GLY A 169 -3.11 3.75 -20.55
C GLY A 169 -4.36 2.88 -20.48
N MET A 170 -5.30 3.22 -19.58
CA MET A 170 -6.62 2.61 -19.50
C MET A 170 -7.67 3.47 -20.22
N HIS A 171 -8.35 2.90 -21.20
CA HIS A 171 -9.42 3.58 -21.94
C HIS A 171 -10.68 2.72 -21.95
N ILE A 172 -11.78 3.27 -21.42
CA ILE A 172 -13.09 2.61 -21.44
C ILE A 172 -13.76 2.95 -22.77
N ALA A 173 -14.39 1.94 -23.38
CA ALA A 173 -15.23 2.09 -24.55
C ALA A 173 -16.62 1.54 -24.24
N GLU A 174 -17.65 2.37 -24.42
CA GLU A 174 -19.05 2.03 -24.17
C GLU A 174 -19.72 1.38 -25.39
N ASN A 175 -19.10 1.50 -26.56
CA ASN A 175 -19.59 0.98 -27.82
C ASN A 175 -18.46 0.74 -28.84
N GLU A 176 -18.82 0.20 -30.00
CA GLU A 176 -17.86 -0.17 -31.06
C GLU A 176 -17.09 1.02 -31.66
N GLY A 177 -17.74 2.18 -31.80
CA GLY A 177 -17.09 3.39 -32.32
C GLY A 177 -16.00 3.90 -31.38
N GLU A 178 -16.29 3.91 -30.08
CA GLU A 178 -15.34 4.31 -29.05
C GLU A 178 -14.16 3.34 -28.89
N LEU A 179 -14.37 2.04 -29.18
CA LEU A 179 -13.33 1.02 -29.05
C LEU A 179 -12.14 1.27 -29.97
N GLU A 180 -12.40 1.69 -31.21
CA GLU A 180 -11.36 1.98 -32.19
C GLU A 180 -10.48 3.15 -31.74
N GLU A 181 -11.11 4.23 -31.26
CA GLU A 181 -10.38 5.35 -30.67
C GLU A 181 -9.59 4.96 -29.42
N ALA A 182 -10.18 4.12 -28.57
CA ALA A 182 -9.55 3.64 -27.34
C ALA A 182 -8.30 2.78 -27.64
N ILE A 183 -8.35 1.95 -28.68
CA ILE A 183 -7.20 1.16 -29.17
C ILE A 183 -6.07 2.07 -29.64
N ASP A 184 -6.37 3.07 -30.47
CA ASP A 184 -5.36 3.97 -31.02
C ASP A 184 -4.73 4.88 -29.95
N LYS A 185 -5.53 5.35 -28.99
CA LYS A 185 -5.03 6.09 -27.83
C LYS A 185 -4.17 5.18 -26.94
N GLY A 186 -4.64 3.97 -26.66
CA GLY A 186 -3.95 2.98 -25.84
C GLY A 186 -2.57 2.61 -26.39
N ARG A 187 -2.47 2.30 -27.69
CA ARG A 187 -1.19 1.98 -28.36
C ARG A 187 -0.18 3.11 -28.28
N ARG A 188 -0.61 4.35 -28.52
CA ARG A 188 0.25 5.54 -28.45
C ARG A 188 0.79 5.76 -27.04
N ILE A 189 -0.08 5.67 -26.03
CA ILE A 189 0.33 5.82 -24.63
C ILE A 189 1.29 4.69 -24.25
N ALA A 190 0.95 3.45 -24.57
CA ALA A 190 1.78 2.28 -24.25
C ALA A 190 3.19 2.41 -24.85
N GLN A 191 3.29 2.80 -26.13
CA GLN A 191 4.56 3.07 -26.79
C GLN A 191 5.35 4.21 -26.12
N SER A 192 4.69 5.33 -25.82
CA SER A 192 5.37 6.52 -25.26
C SER A 192 5.81 6.34 -23.80
N ALA A 193 5.02 5.62 -23.01
CA ALA A 193 5.23 5.50 -21.56
C ALA A 193 6.07 4.26 -21.21
N PHE A 194 5.95 3.18 -21.99
CA PHE A 194 6.54 1.88 -21.65
C PHE A 194 7.42 1.30 -22.77
N GLY A 195 7.49 1.94 -23.94
CA GLY A 195 8.28 1.45 -25.08
C GLY A 195 7.69 0.23 -25.79
N ASP A 196 6.57 -0.30 -25.30
CA ASP A 196 5.86 -1.48 -25.82
C ASP A 196 4.43 -1.08 -26.22
N PRO A 197 4.05 -1.15 -27.51
CA PRO A 197 2.72 -0.77 -27.98
C PRO A 197 1.66 -1.86 -27.71
N THR A 198 2.01 -2.98 -27.09
CA THR A 198 1.11 -4.10 -26.85
C THR A 198 -0.03 -3.69 -25.92
N ILE A 199 -1.26 -3.90 -26.37
CA ILE A 199 -2.50 -3.64 -25.64
C ILE A 199 -3.41 -4.87 -25.66
N PHE A 200 -4.35 -4.93 -24.72
CA PHE A 200 -5.40 -5.95 -24.66
C PHE A 200 -6.75 -5.33 -24.28
N VAL A 201 -7.83 -5.99 -24.65
CA VAL A 201 -9.22 -5.61 -24.30
C VAL A 201 -9.75 -6.58 -23.26
N GLU A 202 -10.48 -6.07 -22.26
CA GLU A 202 -11.21 -6.88 -21.29
C GLU A 202 -12.61 -6.33 -21.05
N LYS A 203 -13.47 -7.16 -20.46
CA LYS A 203 -14.71 -6.65 -19.86
C LYS A 203 -14.40 -5.55 -18.85
N TYR A 204 -15.08 -4.42 -18.98
CA TYR A 204 -15.07 -3.40 -17.95
C TYR A 204 -16.17 -3.70 -16.91
N LEU A 205 -15.76 -3.81 -15.65
CA LEU A 205 -16.67 -3.87 -14.52
C LEU A 205 -16.87 -2.45 -14.01
N THR A 206 -18.11 -1.96 -13.98
CA THR A 206 -18.44 -0.56 -13.65
C THR A 206 -18.25 -0.24 -12.17
N LYS A 207 -18.82 -1.03 -11.27
CA LYS A 207 -18.70 -0.81 -9.82
C LYS A 207 -18.21 -2.09 -9.10
N PRO A 208 -17.05 -2.65 -9.49
CA PRO A 208 -16.52 -3.83 -8.84
C PRO A 208 -16.07 -3.49 -7.42
N ARG A 209 -15.98 -4.52 -6.60
CA ARG A 209 -15.15 -4.50 -5.40
C ARG A 209 -13.74 -4.93 -5.75
N HIS A 210 -12.76 -4.34 -5.10
CA HIS A 210 -11.40 -4.81 -5.11
C HIS A 210 -11.21 -5.67 -3.85
N ILE A 211 -11.03 -6.97 -4.04
CA ILE A 211 -10.82 -7.94 -2.97
C ILE A 211 -9.51 -8.64 -3.22
N GLU A 212 -8.71 -8.82 -2.19
CA GLU A 212 -7.40 -9.43 -2.35
C GLU A 212 -7.11 -10.46 -1.25
N ILE A 213 -6.30 -11.45 -1.57
CA ILE A 213 -5.94 -12.54 -0.65
C ILE A 213 -4.44 -12.50 -0.38
N GLN A 214 -4.08 -12.44 0.90
CA GLN A 214 -2.69 -12.57 1.33
C GLN A 214 -2.23 -14.02 1.20
N VAL A 215 -1.07 -14.23 0.59
CA VAL A 215 -0.38 -15.53 0.55
C VAL A 215 1.00 -15.44 1.18
N LEU A 216 1.43 -16.54 1.77
CA LEU A 216 2.81 -16.80 2.21
C LEU A 216 3.24 -18.15 1.65
N ALA A 217 4.44 -18.22 1.09
CA ALA A 217 5.01 -19.48 0.60
C ALA A 217 6.48 -19.61 0.98
N ASP A 218 6.93 -20.81 1.37
CA ASP A 218 8.36 -21.09 1.58
C ASP A 218 9.05 -21.61 0.30
N ALA A 219 10.35 -21.89 0.41
CA ALA A 219 11.15 -22.39 -0.71
C ALA A 219 10.81 -23.83 -1.13
N LYS A 220 10.06 -24.58 -0.32
CA LYS A 220 9.63 -25.97 -0.61
C LYS A 220 8.27 -26.02 -1.28
N GLY A 221 7.62 -24.87 -1.48
CA GLY A 221 6.30 -24.76 -2.08
C GLY A 221 5.15 -25.00 -1.09
N HIS A 222 5.43 -25.04 0.21
CA HIS A 222 4.35 -24.96 1.20
C HIS A 222 3.76 -23.56 1.12
N THR A 223 2.46 -23.45 0.88
CA THR A 223 1.76 -22.17 0.68
C THR A 223 0.51 -22.13 1.54
N VAL A 224 0.35 -21.06 2.31
CA VAL A 224 -0.83 -20.76 3.11
C VAL A 224 -1.41 -19.40 2.71
N HIS A 225 -2.71 -19.21 2.95
CA HIS A 225 -3.35 -17.90 2.84
C HIS A 225 -3.62 -17.31 4.23
N LEU A 226 -3.51 -15.99 4.34
CA LEU A 226 -3.87 -15.23 5.55
C LEU A 226 -5.21 -14.49 5.40
N TYR A 227 -6.09 -15.07 4.57
CA TYR A 227 -7.44 -14.58 4.27
C TYR A 227 -7.47 -13.29 3.44
N ASP A 228 -8.67 -12.74 3.34
CA ASP A 228 -9.08 -11.69 2.44
C ASP A 228 -9.04 -10.28 3.04
N ARG A 229 -8.84 -9.29 2.18
CA ARG A 229 -9.01 -7.86 2.46
C ARG A 229 -9.94 -7.24 1.43
N GLU A 230 -10.76 -6.29 1.88
CA GLU A 230 -11.55 -5.39 1.04
C GLU A 230 -10.77 -4.08 0.87
N CYS A 231 -10.51 -3.71 -0.38
CA CYS A 231 -9.68 -2.55 -0.72
C CYS A 231 -10.38 -1.63 -1.74
N SER A 232 -11.72 -1.59 -1.77
CA SER A 232 -12.48 -0.88 -2.80
C SER A 232 -12.53 0.63 -2.57
N ILE A 233 -12.28 1.12 -1.35
CA ILE A 233 -12.27 2.56 -1.09
C ILE A 233 -10.99 3.17 -1.66
N GLN A 234 -11.11 3.73 -2.87
CA GLN A 234 -9.99 4.17 -3.68
C GLN A 234 -10.20 5.59 -4.22
N ARG A 235 -9.09 6.31 -4.42
CA ARG A 235 -9.00 7.56 -5.16
C ARG A 235 -8.10 7.37 -6.37
N ARG A 236 -8.65 7.52 -7.59
CA ARG A 236 -7.90 7.35 -8.85
C ARG A 236 -7.11 6.02 -8.88
N HIS A 237 -7.78 4.93 -8.52
CA HIS A 237 -7.22 3.58 -8.42
C HIS A 237 -6.15 3.39 -7.33
N GLN A 238 -5.95 4.35 -6.44
CA GLN A 238 -5.10 4.21 -5.27
C GLN A 238 -5.96 3.96 -4.02
N LYS A 239 -5.65 2.88 -3.31
CA LYS A 239 -6.34 2.50 -2.07
C LYS A 239 -6.11 3.55 -0.98
N LEU A 240 -7.16 3.88 -0.24
CA LEU A 240 -7.14 4.84 0.86
C LEU A 240 -7.60 4.25 2.19
N LEU A 241 -8.48 3.26 2.13
CA LEU A 241 -9.01 2.54 3.27
C LEU A 241 -9.20 1.09 2.87
N GLU A 242 -8.78 0.21 3.78
CA GLU A 242 -8.82 -1.24 3.63
C GLU A 242 -9.41 -1.88 4.88
N GLU A 243 -10.10 -3.00 4.74
CA GLU A 243 -10.63 -3.75 5.89
C GLU A 243 -10.48 -5.27 5.74
N ALA A 244 -10.31 -5.94 6.88
CA ALA A 244 -10.11 -7.39 6.96
C ALA A 244 -10.93 -7.97 8.12
N PRO A 245 -11.68 -9.07 7.92
CA PRO A 245 -11.99 -9.67 6.62
C PRO A 245 -12.93 -8.78 5.78
N CYS A 246 -13.08 -9.09 4.50
CA CYS A 246 -14.05 -8.45 3.62
C CYS A 246 -15.50 -8.73 4.09
N PRO A 247 -16.34 -7.69 4.22
CA PRO A 247 -17.67 -7.80 4.82
C PRO A 247 -18.68 -8.62 4.00
N ILE A 248 -18.43 -8.84 2.70
CA ILE A 248 -19.36 -9.57 1.84
C ILE A 248 -19.07 -11.08 1.74
N MET A 249 -17.99 -11.54 2.36
CA MET A 249 -17.55 -12.92 2.24
C MET A 249 -18.48 -13.89 2.97
N THR A 250 -19.06 -14.82 2.22
CA THR A 250 -19.61 -16.06 2.78
C THR A 250 -18.48 -17.09 2.98
N PRO A 251 -18.67 -18.13 3.82
CA PRO A 251 -17.68 -19.20 3.94
C PRO A 251 -17.31 -19.85 2.60
N ALA A 252 -18.31 -20.12 1.75
CA ALA A 252 -18.10 -20.73 0.44
C ALA A 252 -17.33 -19.80 -0.53
N LEU A 253 -17.68 -18.51 -0.59
CA LEU A 253 -16.97 -17.55 -1.43
C LEU A 253 -15.51 -17.41 -0.98
N ARG A 254 -15.28 -17.33 0.33
CA ARG A 254 -13.94 -17.23 0.90
C ARG A 254 -13.10 -18.45 0.54
N GLU A 255 -13.63 -19.66 0.72
CA GLU A 255 -12.94 -20.91 0.35
C GLU A 255 -12.56 -20.93 -1.13
N GLN A 256 -13.48 -20.52 -2.02
CA GLN A 256 -13.21 -20.46 -3.46
C GLN A 256 -12.12 -19.43 -3.82
N MET A 257 -12.21 -18.22 -3.27
CA MET A 257 -11.25 -17.15 -3.58
C MET A 257 -9.88 -17.43 -2.98
N THR A 258 -9.80 -17.99 -1.77
CA THR A 258 -8.52 -18.35 -1.17
C THR A 258 -7.89 -19.56 -1.85
N ALA A 259 -8.67 -20.56 -2.27
CA ALA A 259 -8.18 -21.66 -3.10
C ALA A 259 -7.60 -21.15 -4.42
N SER A 260 -8.27 -20.19 -5.08
CA SER A 260 -7.77 -19.53 -6.28
C SER A 260 -6.46 -18.78 -6.05
N ALA A 261 -6.33 -18.08 -4.91
CA ALA A 261 -5.08 -17.38 -4.57
C ALA A 261 -3.91 -18.34 -4.30
N VAL A 262 -4.16 -19.47 -3.63
CA VAL A 262 -3.15 -20.51 -3.42
C VAL A 262 -2.77 -21.18 -4.74
N ALA A 263 -3.73 -21.44 -5.62
CA ALA A 263 -3.46 -21.97 -6.96
C ALA A 263 -2.61 -21.00 -7.80
N ALA A 264 -2.92 -19.71 -7.75
CA ALA A 264 -2.13 -18.66 -8.41
C ALA A 264 -0.68 -18.62 -7.90
N ALA A 265 -0.48 -18.66 -6.58
CA ALA A 265 0.85 -18.68 -5.98
C ALA A 265 1.65 -19.93 -6.39
N LYS A 266 1.02 -21.12 -6.37
CA LYS A 266 1.66 -22.37 -6.79
C LYS A 266 2.02 -22.37 -8.27
N ALA A 267 1.14 -21.88 -9.14
CA ALA A 267 1.40 -21.78 -10.58
C ALA A 267 2.57 -20.86 -10.91
N ALA A 268 2.78 -19.80 -10.11
CA ALA A 268 3.89 -18.87 -10.25
C ALA A 268 5.19 -19.35 -9.57
N ASN A 269 5.20 -20.54 -8.97
CA ASN A 269 6.28 -21.02 -8.09
C ASN A 269 6.69 -19.94 -7.07
N TYR A 270 5.69 -19.37 -6.40
CA TYR A 270 5.85 -18.21 -5.54
C TYR A 270 6.62 -18.57 -4.26
N LYS A 271 7.44 -17.62 -3.78
CA LYS A 271 8.13 -17.66 -2.48
C LYS A 271 7.91 -16.33 -1.77
N ASN A 272 7.95 -16.34 -0.44
CA ASN A 272 7.81 -15.18 0.45
C ASN A 272 6.36 -14.66 0.51
N ALA A 273 6.16 -13.42 0.95
CA ALA A 273 4.84 -12.81 1.01
C ALA A 273 4.42 -12.17 -0.31
N GLY A 274 3.16 -12.41 -0.68
CA GLY A 274 2.53 -11.82 -1.86
C GLY A 274 1.04 -11.64 -1.67
N THR A 275 0.41 -10.91 -2.59
CA THR A 275 -1.04 -10.75 -2.59
C THR A 275 -1.59 -11.01 -3.97
N VAL A 276 -2.65 -11.82 -4.03
CA VAL A 276 -3.43 -12.05 -5.24
C VAL A 276 -4.65 -11.16 -5.21
N GLU A 277 -4.75 -10.23 -6.17
CA GLU A 277 -5.84 -9.26 -6.25
C GLU A 277 -6.94 -9.72 -7.23
N PHE A 278 -8.19 -9.48 -6.85
CA PHE A 278 -9.38 -9.83 -7.61
C PHE A 278 -10.34 -8.64 -7.73
N LEU A 279 -11.05 -8.59 -8.85
CA LEU A 279 -12.25 -7.78 -8.99
C LEU A 279 -13.48 -8.65 -8.77
N TYR A 280 -14.38 -8.23 -7.88
CA TYR A 280 -15.64 -8.91 -7.61
C TYR A 280 -16.83 -8.08 -8.09
N ALA A 281 -17.72 -8.68 -8.87
CA ALA A 281 -18.96 -8.06 -9.32
C ALA A 281 -20.05 -9.13 -9.53
N ASN A 282 -21.26 -8.83 -9.05
CA ASN A 282 -22.46 -9.66 -9.29
C ASN A 282 -22.27 -11.14 -8.93
N GLY A 283 -21.63 -11.46 -7.81
CA GLY A 283 -21.40 -12.85 -7.36
C GLY A 283 -20.18 -13.53 -7.97
N ASN A 284 -19.53 -12.92 -8.97
CA ASN A 284 -18.34 -13.46 -9.63
C ASN A 284 -17.09 -12.69 -9.23
N TYR A 285 -15.95 -13.37 -9.24
CA TYR A 285 -14.64 -12.75 -9.03
C TYR A 285 -13.69 -13.09 -10.18
N TYR A 286 -12.74 -12.20 -10.44
CA TYR A 286 -11.79 -12.33 -11.54
C TYR A 286 -10.42 -11.83 -11.10
N PHE A 287 -9.39 -12.63 -11.35
CA PHE A 287 -8.00 -12.29 -11.12
C PHE A 287 -7.63 -10.99 -11.85
N MET A 288 -6.97 -10.10 -11.13
CA MET A 288 -6.48 -8.83 -11.64
C MET A 288 -4.97 -8.85 -11.80
N GLU A 289 -4.25 -9.06 -10.70
CA GLU A 289 -2.78 -9.11 -10.66
C GLU A 289 -2.28 -9.81 -9.39
N VAL A 290 -0.97 -10.10 -9.35
CA VAL A 290 -0.26 -10.49 -8.14
C VAL A 290 0.71 -9.38 -7.77
N ASN A 291 0.60 -8.84 -6.57
CA ASN A 291 1.63 -7.96 -6.02
C ASN A 291 2.75 -8.85 -5.49
N THR A 292 3.94 -8.73 -6.10
CA THR A 292 5.09 -9.62 -5.84
C THR A 292 5.92 -9.18 -4.63
N ARG A 293 5.23 -8.67 -3.59
CA ARG A 293 5.82 -8.00 -2.43
C ARG A 293 4.80 -7.88 -1.30
N LEU A 294 5.27 -7.36 -0.16
CA LEU A 294 4.40 -6.85 0.89
C LEU A 294 3.54 -5.68 0.37
N GLN A 295 2.39 -5.48 1.00
CA GLN A 295 1.50 -4.34 0.75
C GLN A 295 1.37 -3.45 1.99
N VAL A 296 0.87 -2.23 1.78
CA VAL A 296 0.70 -1.21 2.84
C VAL A 296 -0.24 -1.75 3.93
N GLU A 297 -1.35 -2.31 3.48
CA GLU A 297 -2.48 -2.88 4.21
C GLU A 297 -2.25 -4.28 4.79
N HIS A 298 -1.00 -4.78 4.84
CA HIS A 298 -0.71 -6.07 5.50
C HIS A 298 -1.08 -6.06 6.99
N THR A 299 -1.03 -4.89 7.63
CA THR A 299 -1.26 -4.64 9.06
C THR A 299 -2.60 -5.18 9.56
N ILE A 300 -3.68 -5.04 8.78
CA ILE A 300 -5.02 -5.50 9.14
C ILE A 300 -5.14 -7.02 9.06
N THR A 301 -4.41 -7.65 8.15
CA THR A 301 -4.25 -9.11 8.14
C THR A 301 -3.48 -9.60 9.36
N GLU A 302 -2.38 -8.93 9.74
CA GLU A 302 -1.65 -9.27 10.97
C GLU A 302 -2.55 -9.13 12.20
N PHE A 303 -3.39 -8.09 12.24
CA PHE A 303 -4.33 -7.85 13.34
C PHE A 303 -5.36 -8.97 13.51
N ILE A 304 -5.98 -9.44 12.42
CA ILE A 304 -7.00 -10.48 12.53
C ILE A 304 -6.40 -11.88 12.70
N THR A 305 -5.21 -12.16 12.16
CA THR A 305 -4.60 -13.50 12.21
C THR A 305 -3.62 -13.69 13.37
N GLY A 306 -2.93 -12.61 13.79
CA GLY A 306 -1.81 -12.67 14.73
C GLY A 306 -0.48 -13.09 14.10
N VAL A 307 -0.45 -13.30 12.79
CA VAL A 307 0.77 -13.66 12.06
C VAL A 307 1.54 -12.38 11.75
N ASP A 308 2.79 -12.29 12.21
CA ASP A 308 3.70 -11.20 11.86
C ASP A 308 4.32 -11.48 10.48
N ILE A 309 3.73 -10.89 9.44
CA ILE A 309 4.05 -11.19 8.04
C ILE A 309 5.50 -10.84 7.74
N VAL A 310 6.01 -9.70 8.22
CA VAL A 310 7.39 -9.28 7.94
C VAL A 310 8.41 -10.21 8.59
N LYS A 311 8.16 -10.73 9.80
CA LYS A 311 9.04 -11.76 10.38
C LYS A 311 9.02 -13.05 9.56
N GLN A 312 7.85 -13.46 9.04
CA GLN A 312 7.76 -14.60 8.14
C GLN A 312 8.54 -14.36 6.84
N GLN A 313 8.49 -13.15 6.27
CA GLN A 313 9.30 -12.79 5.10
C GLN A 313 10.80 -12.98 5.36
N ILE A 314 11.28 -12.51 6.51
CA ILE A 314 12.70 -12.62 6.90
C ILE A 314 13.07 -14.10 7.10
N ALA A 315 12.27 -14.86 7.84
CA ALA A 315 12.53 -16.29 8.09
C ALA A 315 12.58 -17.10 6.78
N VAL A 316 11.57 -16.93 5.91
CA VAL A 316 11.52 -17.60 4.59
C VAL A 316 12.69 -17.19 3.68
N ALA A 317 13.12 -15.93 3.75
CA ALA A 317 14.29 -15.48 3.01
C ALA A 317 15.58 -16.13 3.52
N ALA A 318 15.69 -16.38 4.82
CA ALA A 318 16.81 -17.11 5.43
C ALA A 318 16.78 -18.63 5.18
N GLY A 319 15.76 -19.14 4.48
CA GLY A 319 15.65 -20.55 4.11
C GLY A 319 14.83 -21.40 5.09
N GLU A 320 14.16 -20.78 6.06
CA GLU A 320 13.24 -21.49 6.96
C GLU A 320 11.94 -21.87 6.24
N ASP A 321 11.36 -22.98 6.68
CA ASP A 321 10.02 -23.41 6.27
C ASP A 321 8.94 -22.59 7.01
N LEU A 322 7.73 -22.57 6.46
CA LEU A 322 6.59 -22.02 7.21
C LEU A 322 6.25 -22.94 8.39
N ALA A 323 6.31 -22.39 9.61
CA ALA A 323 6.04 -23.13 10.84
C ALA A 323 4.54 -23.33 11.15
N MET A 324 3.66 -22.98 10.23
CA MET A 324 2.20 -22.99 10.40
C MET A 324 1.54 -23.62 9.18
N ASP A 325 0.53 -24.44 9.44
CA ASP A 325 -0.35 -25.00 8.42
C ASP A 325 -1.62 -24.12 8.27
N GLN A 326 -2.40 -24.37 7.22
CA GLN A 326 -3.62 -23.59 6.96
C GLN A 326 -4.64 -23.64 8.11
N ASP A 327 -4.69 -24.76 8.84
CA ASP A 327 -5.62 -25.00 9.95
C ASP A 327 -5.24 -24.24 11.25
N ASP A 328 -4.00 -23.75 11.35
CA ASP A 328 -3.52 -22.96 12.48
C ASP A 328 -3.97 -21.48 12.39
N ILE A 329 -4.33 -21.03 11.19
CA ILE A 329 -4.63 -19.63 10.89
C ILE A 329 -6.13 -19.42 11.07
N ARG A 330 -6.51 -18.47 11.95
CA ARG A 330 -7.92 -18.14 12.23
C ARG A 330 -8.17 -16.65 12.17
N ILE A 331 -9.35 -16.27 11.69
CA ILE A 331 -9.84 -14.89 11.74
C ILE A 331 -10.27 -14.58 13.17
N ARG A 332 -9.75 -13.48 13.74
CA ARG A 332 -10.15 -12.96 15.06
C ARG A 332 -10.58 -11.51 14.90
N GLY A 333 -11.88 -11.26 15.09
CA GLY A 333 -12.45 -9.92 15.00
C GLY A 333 -12.39 -9.32 13.59
N HIS A 334 -12.33 -8.00 13.55
CA HIS A 334 -12.33 -7.20 12.32
C HIS A 334 -11.35 -6.05 12.47
N ALA A 335 -10.62 -5.72 11.42
CA ALA A 335 -9.65 -4.64 11.39
C ALA A 335 -9.87 -3.72 10.18
N ILE A 336 -9.64 -2.43 10.37
CA ILE A 336 -9.74 -1.39 9.34
C ILE A 336 -8.45 -0.57 9.37
N GLU A 337 -7.85 -0.32 8.21
CA GLU A 337 -6.74 0.59 8.01
C GLU A 337 -7.20 1.85 7.27
N CYS A 338 -6.74 3.01 7.73
CA CYS A 338 -6.88 4.28 7.04
C CYS A 338 -5.49 4.84 6.73
N ARG A 339 -5.23 5.17 5.46
CA ARG A 339 -4.00 5.85 5.03
C ARG A 339 -4.10 7.34 5.33
N ILE A 340 -3.37 7.80 6.33
CA ILE A 340 -3.31 9.21 6.69
C ILE A 340 -2.23 9.86 5.83
N ASN A 341 -2.65 10.73 4.92
CA ASN A 341 -1.78 11.39 3.96
C ASN A 341 -1.80 12.91 4.18
N ALA A 342 -0.70 13.59 3.85
CA ALA A 342 -0.59 15.03 3.75
C ALA A 342 -1.22 15.51 2.44
N GLU A 343 -2.54 15.45 2.35
CA GLU A 343 -3.33 15.82 1.18
C GLU A 343 -4.56 16.62 1.59
N ASP A 344 -5.08 17.44 0.68
CA ASP A 344 -6.33 18.18 0.83
C ASP A 344 -7.48 17.50 0.08
N PRO A 345 -8.41 16.80 0.76
CA PRO A 345 -9.54 16.15 0.11
C PRO A 345 -10.48 17.10 -0.66
N LEU A 346 -10.56 18.39 -0.30
CA LEU A 346 -11.37 19.37 -1.04
C LEU A 346 -10.70 19.84 -2.32
N ASN A 347 -9.38 19.94 -2.29
CA ASN A 347 -8.60 20.39 -3.44
C ASN A 347 -8.13 19.19 -4.27
N ASN A 348 -9.06 18.28 -4.58
CA ASN A 348 -8.82 17.13 -5.44
C ASN A 348 -7.62 16.27 -4.99
N PHE A 349 -7.43 16.17 -3.66
CA PHE A 349 -6.32 15.47 -3.00
C PHE A 349 -4.94 15.97 -3.40
N ALA A 350 -4.80 17.27 -3.67
CA ALA A 350 -3.50 17.89 -3.84
C ALA A 350 -2.63 17.62 -2.61
N ALA A 351 -1.38 17.19 -2.82
CA ALA A 351 -0.42 17.00 -1.75
C ALA A 351 -0.12 18.34 -1.06
N ASP A 352 0.01 18.31 0.26
CA ASP A 352 0.33 19.46 1.11
C ASP A 352 1.65 19.21 1.87
N PRO A 353 2.79 19.19 1.15
CA PRO A 353 4.09 19.02 1.79
C PRO A 353 4.36 20.19 2.74
N GLY A 354 4.75 19.88 3.97
CA GLY A 354 4.94 20.92 4.97
C GLY A 354 5.55 20.39 6.26
N LYS A 355 5.80 21.33 7.18
CA LYS A 355 6.42 21.02 8.46
C LYS A 355 5.37 20.57 9.46
N ILE A 356 5.58 19.41 10.07
CA ILE A 356 4.78 18.94 11.19
C ILE A 356 5.08 19.79 12.42
N VAL A 357 4.15 20.68 12.76
CA VAL A 357 4.25 21.61 13.90
C VAL A 357 3.89 20.90 15.21
N ARG A 358 2.87 20.04 15.17
CA ARG A 358 2.43 19.26 16.31
C ARG A 358 1.98 17.89 15.83
N TYR A 359 2.30 16.87 16.61
CA TYR A 359 1.95 15.50 16.34
C TYR A 359 1.61 14.81 17.65
N ARG A 360 0.41 14.21 17.74
CA ARG A 360 0.02 13.29 18.81
C ARG A 360 -0.83 12.19 18.18
N SER A 361 -0.27 11.00 18.11
CA SER A 361 -0.98 9.81 17.64
C SER A 361 -2.04 9.35 18.65
N PRO A 362 -3.14 8.73 18.18
CA PRO A 362 -4.08 8.04 19.04
C PRO A 362 -3.45 6.75 19.61
N GLY A 363 -4.09 6.20 20.64
CA GLY A 363 -3.70 4.92 21.24
C GLY A 363 -4.88 4.22 21.90
N GLY A 364 -4.60 3.33 22.84
CA GLY A 364 -5.62 2.56 23.57
C GLY A 364 -5.99 1.22 22.89
N PRO A 365 -6.92 0.44 23.48
CA PRO A 365 -7.23 -0.91 23.04
C PRO A 365 -7.61 -1.00 21.55
N GLY A 366 -6.97 -1.92 20.83
CA GLY A 366 -7.24 -2.18 19.42
C GLY A 366 -6.78 -1.11 18.44
N ILE A 367 -5.98 -0.12 18.84
CA ILE A 367 -5.40 0.86 17.93
C ILE A 367 -3.93 0.54 17.66
N ARG A 368 -3.56 0.51 16.38
CA ARG A 368 -2.18 0.43 15.90
C ARG A 368 -1.88 1.60 14.98
N VAL A 369 -0.69 2.16 15.12
CA VAL A 369 -0.20 3.24 14.27
C VAL A 369 1.20 2.90 13.76
N ASP A 370 1.32 2.80 12.45
CA ASP A 370 2.58 2.63 11.75
C ASP A 370 2.88 3.96 11.05
N SER A 371 3.86 4.72 11.52
CA SER A 371 4.16 6.08 11.04
C SER A 371 5.63 6.24 10.68
N GLY A 372 5.89 7.03 9.63
CA GLY A 372 7.22 7.42 9.16
C GLY A 372 7.66 8.82 9.57
N ILE A 373 6.86 9.56 10.35
CA ILE A 373 7.10 10.97 10.65
C ILE A 373 7.32 11.23 12.15
N HIS A 374 7.88 12.39 12.48
CA HIS A 374 8.00 12.88 13.85
C HIS A 374 7.71 14.39 13.93
N MET A 375 7.47 14.90 15.14
CA MET A 375 7.28 16.34 15.36
C MET A 375 8.51 17.12 14.87
N GLY A 376 8.29 18.17 14.06
CA GLY A 376 9.34 18.99 13.47
C GLY A 376 9.88 18.49 12.13
N TYR A 377 9.52 17.27 11.68
CA TYR A 377 9.86 16.78 10.35
C TYR A 377 9.12 17.60 9.27
N THR A 378 9.79 17.84 8.13
CA THR A 378 9.19 18.46 6.96
C THR A 378 8.93 17.38 5.93
N ILE A 379 7.66 17.19 5.57
CA ILE A 379 7.27 16.25 4.52
C ILE A 379 7.76 16.80 3.18
N PRO A 380 8.63 16.07 2.45
CA PRO A 380 9.16 16.54 1.18
C PRO A 380 8.11 16.41 0.07
N ALA A 381 8.18 17.28 -0.93
CA ALA A 381 7.30 17.24 -2.10
C ALA A 381 7.63 16.13 -3.12
N HIS A 382 8.76 15.43 -2.94
CA HIS A 382 9.31 14.50 -3.92
C HIS A 382 8.79 13.06 -3.81
N TYR A 383 8.15 12.71 -2.69
CA TYR A 383 7.74 11.35 -2.36
C TYR A 383 6.25 11.30 -2.06
N ASP A 384 5.76 10.08 -1.82
CA ASP A 384 4.40 9.84 -1.34
C ASP A 384 4.07 10.68 -0.09
N SER A 385 2.83 11.14 -0.03
CA SER A 385 2.29 12.05 0.98
C SER A 385 1.94 11.34 2.29
N MET A 386 2.12 10.02 2.38
CA MET A 386 1.73 9.24 3.55
C MET A 386 2.48 9.64 4.83
N ILE A 387 1.71 9.97 5.87
CA ILE A 387 2.13 10.32 7.23
C ILE A 387 2.17 9.06 8.09
N SER A 388 1.08 8.29 8.06
CA SER A 388 0.91 7.09 8.87
C SER A 388 -0.22 6.22 8.37
N LYS A 389 -0.18 4.96 8.74
CA LYS A 389 -1.30 4.05 8.69
C LYS A 389 -1.96 4.00 10.06
N LEU A 390 -3.24 4.29 10.12
CA LEU A 390 -4.04 4.17 11.34
C LEU A 390 -4.91 2.92 11.23
N CYS A 391 -4.67 1.95 12.11
CA CYS A 391 -5.43 0.70 12.17
C CYS A 391 -6.32 0.67 13.42
N ALA A 392 -7.56 0.21 13.26
CA ALA A 392 -8.46 -0.10 14.35
C ALA A 392 -8.94 -1.55 14.24
N TRP A 393 -8.82 -2.30 15.33
CA TRP A 393 -9.35 -3.66 15.48
C TRP A 393 -10.49 -3.68 16.50
N GLY A 394 -11.53 -4.44 16.23
CA GLY A 394 -12.62 -4.74 17.16
C GLY A 394 -13.01 -6.22 17.12
N SER A 395 -13.76 -6.67 18.12
CA SER A 395 -14.32 -8.04 18.14
C SER A 395 -15.29 -8.31 16.98
N ASN A 396 -15.84 -7.25 16.40
CA ASN A 396 -16.64 -7.25 15.19
C ASN A 396 -16.42 -5.93 14.43
N ARG A 397 -16.99 -5.86 13.22
CA ARG A 397 -16.85 -4.70 12.32
C ARG A 397 -17.40 -3.40 12.91
N GLU A 398 -18.53 -3.45 13.60
CA GLU A 398 -19.13 -2.26 14.23
C GLU A 398 -18.18 -1.67 15.29
N GLU A 399 -17.61 -2.52 16.15
CA GLU A 399 -16.65 -2.08 17.15
C GLU A 399 -15.39 -1.50 16.52
N ALA A 400 -14.87 -2.11 15.45
CA ALA A 400 -13.72 -1.57 14.70
C ALA A 400 -14.01 -0.17 14.15
N ILE A 401 -15.21 0.06 13.60
CA ILE A 401 -15.66 1.38 13.14
C ILE A 401 -15.71 2.38 14.30
N GLN A 402 -16.30 2.02 15.45
CA GLN A 402 -16.37 2.93 16.61
C GLN A 402 -14.98 3.28 17.14
N ARG A 403 -14.07 2.30 17.21
CA ARG A 403 -12.68 2.52 17.61
C ARG A 403 -11.95 3.42 16.63
N MET A 404 -12.18 3.26 15.32
CA MET A 404 -11.61 4.13 14.28
C MET A 404 -12.11 5.57 14.43
N ARG A 405 -13.42 5.78 14.63
CA ARG A 405 -14.00 7.11 14.88
C ARG A 405 -13.32 7.80 16.06
N ARG A 406 -13.18 7.11 17.19
CA ARG A 406 -12.48 7.62 18.38
C ARG A 406 -11.02 7.94 18.07
N ALA A 407 -10.31 7.03 17.41
CA ALA A 407 -8.89 7.22 17.10
C ALA A 407 -8.65 8.41 16.17
N ILE A 408 -9.49 8.62 15.15
CA ILE A 408 -9.44 9.80 14.28
C ILE A 408 -9.70 11.07 15.10
N TYR A 409 -10.70 11.06 15.98
CA TYR A 409 -10.97 12.17 16.87
C TYR A 409 -9.80 12.46 17.84
N GLU A 410 -9.02 11.47 18.26
CA GLU A 410 -7.85 11.73 19.12
C GLU A 410 -6.59 12.13 18.35
N TYR A 411 -6.56 11.96 17.02
CA TYR A 411 -5.37 12.18 16.21
C TYR A 411 -5.16 13.68 15.97
N VAL A 412 -4.04 14.20 16.47
CA VAL A 412 -3.61 15.59 16.25
C VAL A 412 -2.42 15.62 15.29
N ILE A 413 -2.62 16.25 14.14
CA ILE A 413 -1.58 16.55 13.17
C ILE A 413 -1.75 18.03 12.78
N LEU A 414 -0.79 18.88 13.14
CA LEU A 414 -0.82 20.31 12.81
C LEU A 414 0.36 20.68 11.90
N GLY A 415 0.11 21.57 10.96
CA GLY A 415 1.11 22.12 10.04
C GLY A 415 0.93 21.70 8.58
N VAL A 416 0.09 20.70 8.33
CA VAL A 416 -0.32 20.23 6.99
C VAL A 416 -1.80 19.84 7.04
N LYS A 417 -2.47 19.90 5.90
CA LYS A 417 -3.78 19.28 5.68
C LYS A 417 -3.64 17.76 5.63
N THR A 418 -4.71 17.04 6.00
CA THR A 418 -4.68 15.58 6.03
C THR A 418 -5.96 14.94 5.52
N THR A 419 -5.89 13.65 5.22
CA THR A 419 -7.05 12.80 4.88
C THR A 419 -7.91 12.38 6.09
N LEU A 420 -7.59 12.79 7.33
CA LEU A 420 -8.37 12.41 8.53
C LEU A 420 -9.88 12.74 8.41
N PRO A 421 -10.30 13.93 7.93
CA PRO A 421 -11.73 14.26 7.83
C PRO A 421 -12.48 13.39 6.83
N LEU A 422 -11.80 12.96 5.76
CA LEU A 422 -12.37 12.03 4.79
C LEU A 422 -12.64 10.68 5.45
N HIS A 423 -11.66 10.14 6.16
CA HIS A 423 -11.82 8.86 6.87
C HIS A 423 -12.92 8.95 7.93
N TYR A 424 -13.02 10.08 8.64
CA TYR A 424 -14.09 10.31 9.60
C TYR A 424 -15.48 10.33 8.94
N ALA A 425 -15.59 10.96 7.77
CA ALA A 425 -16.82 10.98 6.98
C ALA A 425 -17.23 9.57 6.52
N ILE A 426 -16.26 8.77 6.03
CA ILE A 426 -16.49 7.39 5.60
C ILE A 426 -16.95 6.53 6.78
N MET A 427 -16.31 6.66 7.95
CA MET A 427 -16.70 5.92 9.16
C MET A 427 -18.13 6.22 9.62
N HIS A 428 -18.72 7.36 9.24
CA HIS A 428 -20.10 7.74 9.56
C HIS A 428 -21.08 7.55 8.39
N ASN A 429 -20.61 7.05 7.24
CA ASN A 429 -21.44 6.86 6.07
C ASN A 429 -22.24 5.55 6.18
N ALA A 430 -23.55 5.61 5.91
CA ALA A 430 -24.44 4.45 6.03
C ALA A 430 -24.10 3.30 5.07
N HIS A 431 -23.66 3.59 3.84
CA HIS A 431 -23.26 2.57 2.87
C HIS A 431 -21.99 1.85 3.32
N PHE A 432 -20.99 2.60 3.80
CA PHE A 432 -19.79 1.99 4.39
C PHE A 432 -20.13 1.12 5.59
N ILE A 433 -20.98 1.59 6.52
CA ILE A 433 -21.42 0.81 7.70
C ILE A 433 -22.18 -0.46 7.28
N ALA A 434 -22.97 -0.41 6.21
CA ALA A 434 -23.65 -1.57 5.64
C ALA A 434 -22.72 -2.52 4.87
N GLY A 435 -21.48 -2.11 4.60
CA GLY A 435 -20.53 -2.85 3.76
C GLY A 435 -20.83 -2.74 2.27
N ASP A 436 -21.67 -1.79 1.85
CA ASP A 436 -22.01 -1.48 0.46
C ASP A 436 -20.95 -0.56 -0.15
N THR A 437 -19.87 -1.16 -0.66
CA THR A 437 -18.68 -0.47 -1.17
C THR A 437 -18.31 -0.98 -2.56
N HIS A 438 -17.65 -0.12 -3.34
CA HIS A 438 -17.12 -0.42 -4.66
C HIS A 438 -16.03 0.61 -5.00
N THR A 439 -15.27 0.38 -6.08
CA THR A 439 -14.12 1.22 -6.49
C THR A 439 -14.43 2.69 -6.79
N HIS A 440 -15.71 3.03 -6.93
CA HIS A 440 -16.19 4.39 -7.22
C HIS A 440 -16.84 5.07 -6.02
N PHE A 441 -16.79 4.46 -4.82
CA PHE A 441 -17.49 4.93 -3.62
C PHE A 441 -17.24 6.41 -3.27
N LEU A 442 -16.01 6.91 -3.46
CA LEU A 442 -15.67 8.31 -3.16
C LEU A 442 -16.24 9.32 -4.17
N GLN A 443 -16.72 8.86 -5.32
CA GLN A 443 -17.33 9.69 -6.37
C GLN A 443 -18.85 9.81 -6.18
N GLU A 444 -19.44 9.00 -5.30
CA GLU A 444 -20.87 8.98 -5.05
C GLU A 444 -21.33 10.21 -4.25
N GLU A 445 -22.53 10.68 -4.55
CA GLU A 445 -23.12 11.89 -3.98
C GLU A 445 -23.22 11.85 -2.43
N HIS A 446 -23.46 10.65 -1.87
CA HIS A 446 -23.58 10.45 -0.43
C HIS A 446 -22.28 10.74 0.33
N ILE A 447 -21.11 10.55 -0.29
CA ILE A 447 -19.82 10.95 0.28
C ILE A 447 -19.56 12.44 0.01
N ALA A 448 -19.76 12.91 -1.21
CA ALA A 448 -19.50 14.30 -1.57
C ALA A 448 -20.25 15.29 -0.67
N THR A 449 -21.49 14.97 -0.32
CA THR A 449 -22.36 15.82 0.52
C THR A 449 -21.90 15.87 1.97
N SER A 450 -21.49 14.73 2.55
CA SER A 450 -21.12 14.64 3.96
C SER A 450 -19.69 15.12 4.24
N LEU A 451 -18.78 14.96 3.27
CA LEU A 451 -17.37 15.32 3.41
C LEU A 451 -17.17 16.79 3.80
N ARG A 452 -17.88 17.72 3.15
CA ARG A 452 -17.77 19.16 3.45
C ARG A 452 -18.04 19.46 4.92
N ARG A 453 -19.05 18.83 5.53
CA ARG A 453 -19.37 19.04 6.95
C ARG A 453 -18.20 18.65 7.85
N TYR A 454 -17.68 17.43 7.69
CA TYR A 454 -16.61 16.92 8.55
C TYR A 454 -15.29 17.67 8.40
N LEU A 455 -15.01 18.21 7.22
CA LEU A 455 -13.85 19.07 7.01
C LEU A 455 -13.96 20.39 7.78
N HIS A 456 -15.12 21.06 7.74
CA HIS A 456 -15.32 22.29 8.52
C HIS A 456 -15.24 22.03 10.03
N GLU A 457 -15.80 20.91 10.49
CA GLU A 457 -15.68 20.49 11.89
C GLU A 457 -14.22 20.24 12.29
N GLU A 458 -13.43 19.58 11.44
CA GLU A 458 -12.01 19.36 11.70
C GLU A 458 -11.21 20.67 11.71
N GLU A 459 -11.44 21.55 10.73
CA GLU A 459 -10.75 22.84 10.67
C GLU A 459 -11.03 23.67 11.93
N ALA A 460 -12.28 23.76 12.37
CA ALA A 460 -12.65 24.45 13.61
C ALA A 460 -12.00 23.82 14.85
N ARG A 461 -11.96 22.48 14.92
CA ARG A 461 -11.35 21.72 16.00
C ARG A 461 -9.83 21.95 16.07
N MET A 462 -9.15 21.86 14.93
CA MET A 462 -7.70 22.04 14.83
C MET A 462 -7.29 23.49 15.07
N GLN A 463 -8.11 24.46 14.65
CA GLN A 463 -7.88 25.88 14.94
C GLN A 463 -7.96 26.15 16.45
N THR A 464 -8.99 25.63 17.12
CA THR A 464 -9.15 25.75 18.58
C THR A 464 -7.95 25.15 19.32
N LEU A 465 -7.48 23.98 18.88
CA LEU A 465 -6.31 23.33 19.45
C LEU A 465 -5.02 24.14 19.21
N ALA A 466 -4.83 24.67 18.00
CA ALA A 466 -3.68 25.50 17.66
C ALA A 466 -3.62 26.80 18.49
N ASP A 467 -4.76 27.45 18.73
CA ASP A 467 -4.84 28.69 19.52
C ASP A 467 -4.53 28.46 21.00
N SER A 468 -4.99 27.35 21.58
CA SER A 468 -4.63 26.96 22.95
C SER A 468 -3.11 26.81 23.15
N LEU A 469 -2.40 26.35 22.11
CA LEU A 469 -0.95 26.16 22.13
C LEU A 469 -0.17 27.47 21.97
N ARG A 470 -0.74 28.48 21.27
CA ARG A 470 -0.12 29.80 21.12
C ARG A 470 -0.05 30.55 22.45
N GLN A 471 -1.06 30.38 23.31
CA GLN A 471 -1.05 30.96 24.66
C GLN A 471 0.18 30.50 25.48
N GLY A 472 0.56 29.23 25.38
CA GLY A 472 1.76 28.70 26.04
C GLY A 472 3.07 29.33 25.54
N LYS A 473 3.17 29.68 24.24
CA LYS A 473 4.34 30.40 23.70
C LYS A 473 4.42 31.83 24.22
N HIS A 474 3.28 32.51 24.37
CA HIS A 474 3.25 33.86 24.94
C HIS A 474 3.69 33.83 26.40
N VAL A 475 3.20 32.88 27.19
CA VAL A 475 3.64 32.69 28.58
C VAL A 475 5.15 32.39 28.65
N ALA A 476 5.66 31.47 27.83
CA ALA A 476 7.08 31.15 27.81
C ALA A 476 7.96 32.34 27.37
N ALA A 477 7.53 33.11 26.39
CA ALA A 477 8.22 34.33 25.94
C ALA A 477 8.22 35.41 27.03
N ILE A 478 7.09 35.60 27.73
CA ILE A 478 6.97 36.50 28.87
C ILE A 478 7.90 36.05 30.00
N THR A 479 7.88 34.77 30.37
CA THR A 479 8.76 34.21 31.42
C THR A 479 10.23 34.39 31.07
N ALA A 480 10.64 34.13 29.82
CA ALA A 480 12.01 34.34 29.37
C ALA A 480 12.40 35.84 29.40
N ALA A 481 11.50 36.74 28.98
CA ALA A 481 11.74 38.17 29.05
C ALA A 481 11.85 38.67 30.50
N VAL A 482 11.01 38.15 31.40
CA VAL A 482 11.05 38.45 32.84
C VAL A 482 12.34 37.93 33.48
N ASP A 483 12.79 36.71 33.16
CA ASP A 483 14.05 36.16 33.69
C ASP A 483 15.28 36.98 33.23
N VAL A 484 15.27 37.44 31.97
CA VAL A 484 16.30 38.38 31.45
C VAL A 484 16.25 39.74 32.17
N TYR A 485 15.05 40.27 32.43
CA TYR A 485 14.88 41.53 33.17
C TYR A 485 15.35 41.43 34.62
N ILE A 486 14.97 40.35 35.33
CA ILE A 486 15.40 40.10 36.72
C ILE A 486 16.92 39.99 36.80
N ARG A 487 17.56 39.24 35.89
CA ARG A 487 19.03 39.10 35.87
C ARG A 487 19.77 40.40 35.55
N LYS A 488 19.16 41.29 34.76
CA LYS A 488 19.74 42.61 34.48
C LYS A 488 19.63 43.58 35.66
N ASN A 489 18.59 43.47 36.48
CA ASN A 489 18.35 44.34 37.63
C ASN A 489 18.84 43.76 38.97
N SER A 490 19.39 42.54 38.98
CA SER A 490 20.02 41.90 40.15
C SER A 490 21.55 42.04 40.17
N LYS A 491 22.11 42.87 39.28
CA LYS A 491 23.47 43.41 39.31
C LYS A 491 23.38 44.88 39.65
#